data_AF-T0D7N6-F1
#
_entry.id   AF-T0D7N6-F1
#
_cell.length_a   1.000
_cell.length_b   1.000
_cell.length_c   1.000
_cell.angle_alpha   90.00
_cell.angle_beta   90.00
_cell.angle_gamma   90.00
#
_symmetry.space_group_name_H-M   'P 1'
#
loop_
_entity.id
_entity.type
_entity.pdbx_description
1 polymer ?
#
loop_
_entity_poly.entity_id
_entity_poly.type
_entity_poly.pdbx_seq_one_letter_code
_entity_poly.pdbx_strand_id
1 'polypeptide(L)' 'MDTSERVAYRDAIRQVHRALEHRSHHLHEALQKAATEQEASEIRTRIDEVRHVLEIVHSLHR' A
#
# COMPACT_ATOMS: atom_id res chain seq x y z
N MET A 1 0.35 23.39 22.06
CA MET A 1 -0.71 22.40 21.77
C MET A 1 -0.47 21.60 20.48
N ASP A 2 0.72 21.67 19.88
CA ASP A 2 1.02 21.15 18.53
C ASP A 2 1.54 19.69 18.53
N THR A 3 1.87 19.13 19.70
CA THR A 3 2.50 17.81 19.82
C THR A 3 1.53 16.64 19.60
N SER A 4 0.29 16.73 20.09
CA SER A 4 -0.68 15.64 19.99
C SER A 4 -1.18 15.41 18.56
N GLU A 5 -1.44 16.48 17.82
CA GLU A 5 -1.88 16.41 16.42
C GLU A 5 -0.79 15.83 15.51
N ARG A 6 0.47 16.24 15.72
CA ARG A 6 1.62 15.67 14.99
C ARG A 6 1.85 14.19 15.29
N VAL A 7 1.63 13.75 16.53
CA VAL A 7 1.71 12.33 16.91
C VAL A 7 0.58 11.54 16.24
N ALA A 8 -0.66 12.02 16.31
CA ALA A 8 -1.80 11.39 15.67
C ALA A 8 -1.62 11.28 14.14
N TYR A 9 -1.09 12.33 13.49
CA TYR A 9 -0.80 12.32 12.07
C TYR A 9 0.27 11.30 11.68
N ARG A 10 1.35 11.22 12.46
CA ARG A 10 2.42 10.21 12.25
C ARG A 10 1.89 8.79 12.42
N ASP A 11 1.03 8.55 13.39
CA ASP A 11 0.44 7.23 13.61
C ASP A 11 -0.57 6.85 12.51
N ALA A 12 -1.35 7.81 12.02
CA ALA A 12 -2.22 7.60 10.86
C ALA A 12 -1.43 7.21 9.61
N ILE A 13 -0.31 7.89 9.32
CA ILE A 13 0.58 7.53 8.20
C ILE A 13 1.13 6.11 8.36
N ARG A 14 1.60 5.74 9.56
CA ARG A 14 2.09 4.38 9.82
C ARG A 14 1.01 3.33 9.61
N GLN A 15 -0.23 3.61 10.00
CA GLN A 15 -1.35 2.71 9.80
C GLN A 15 -1.66 2.52 8.32
N VAL A 16 -1.66 3.60 7.54
CA VAL A 16 -1.83 3.56 6.08
C VAL A 16 -0.72 2.74 5.42
N HIS A 17 0.54 2.96 5.82
CA HIS A 17 1.68 2.20 5.32
C HIS A 17 1.51 0.69 5.54
N ARG A 18 1.21 0.28 6.77
CA ARG A 18 0.98 -1.14 7.10
C ARG A 18 -0.18 -1.74 6.30
N ALA A 19 -1.28 -0.99 6.14
CA ALA A 19 -2.42 -1.45 5.37
C ALA A 19 -2.06 -1.68 3.89
N LEU A 20 -1.26 -0.79 3.30
CA LEU A 20 -0.77 -0.91 1.93
C LEU A 20 0.22 -2.07 1.77
N GLU A 21 1.13 -2.28 2.73
CA GLU A 21 2.04 -3.43 2.73
C GLU A 21 1.27 -4.77 2.81
N HIS A 22 0.29 -4.87 3.71
CA HIS A 22 -0.56 -6.05 3.82
C HIS A 22 -1.34 -6.29 2.51
N ARG A 23 -1.88 -5.24 1.90
CA ARG A 23 -2.58 -5.35 0.62
C ARG A 23 -1.65 -5.81 -0.50
N SER A 24 -0.43 -5.26 -0.55
CA SER A 24 0.58 -5.69 -1.51
C SER A 24 0.90 -7.18 -1.34
N HIS A 25 1.06 -7.65 -0.10
CA HIS A 25 1.30 -9.06 0.18
C HIS A 25 0.17 -9.95 -0.33
N HIS A 26 -1.09 -9.63 0.00
CA HIS A 26 -2.24 -10.39 -0.48
C HIS A 26 -2.37 -10.39 -2.01
N LEU A 27 -2.03 -9.29 -2.67
CA LEU A 27 -2.02 -9.25 -4.14
C LEU A 27 -0.92 -10.15 -4.72
N HIS A 28 0.25 -10.24 -4.10
CA HIS A 28 1.28 -11.19 -4.52
C HIS A 28 0.83 -12.65 -4.31
N GLU A 29 0.17 -12.96 -3.19
CA GLU A 29 -0.42 -14.28 -2.98
C GLU A 29 -1.51 -14.61 -4.02
N ALA A 30 -2.34 -13.61 -4.36
CA ALA A 30 -3.37 -13.76 -5.39
C ALA A 30 -2.75 -13.97 -6.77
N LEU A 31 -1.66 -13.27 -7.10
CA LEU A 31 -0.95 -13.40 -8.36
C LEU A 31 -0.41 -14.82 -8.56
N GLN A 32 0.08 -15.46 -7.49
CA GLN A 32 0.56 -16.85 -7.52
C GLN A 32 -0.57 -17.86 -7.77
N LYS A 33 -1.82 -17.48 -7.47
CA LYS A 33 -3.02 -18.32 -7.60
C LYS A 33 -3.86 -17.97 -8.83
N ALA A 34 -3.43 -17.00 -9.65
CA ALA A 34 -4.18 -16.58 -10.82
C ALA A 34 -4.36 -17.74 -11.80
N ALA A 35 -5.58 -17.95 -12.27
CA ALA A 35 -5.91 -19.06 -13.18
C ALA A 35 -5.69 -18.66 -14.65
N THR A 36 -5.69 -17.36 -14.95
CA THR A 36 -5.51 -16.82 -16.29
C THR A 36 -4.49 -15.69 -16.34
N GLU A 37 -3.90 -15.46 -17.52
CA GLU A 37 -2.99 -14.32 -17.71
C GLU A 37 -3.74 -12.97 -17.57
N GLN A 38 -5.02 -12.92 -17.92
CA GLN A 38 -5.84 -11.72 -17.73
C GLN A 38 -5.96 -11.36 -16.25
N GLU A 39 -6.32 -12.33 -15.40
CA GLU A 39 -6.36 -12.15 -13.94
C GLU A 39 -4.98 -11.76 -13.40
N ALA A 40 -3.91 -12.42 -13.86
CA ALA A 40 -2.55 -12.09 -13.46
C ALA A 40 -2.18 -10.64 -13.84
N SER A 41 -2.56 -10.19 -15.03
CA SER A 41 -2.34 -8.82 -15.51
C SER A 41 -3.09 -7.77 -14.68
N GLU A 42 -4.35 -8.05 -14.33
CA GLU A 42 -5.14 -7.18 -13.46
C GLU A 42 -4.54 -7.08 -12.05
N ILE A 43 -4.10 -8.21 -11.50
CA ILE A 43 -3.43 -8.25 -10.19
C ILE A 43 -2.10 -7.48 -10.23
N ARG A 44 -1.28 -7.64 -11.27
CA ARG A 44 -0.04 -6.86 -11.45
C ARG A 44 -0.32 -5.36 -11.51
N THR A 45 -1.33 -4.96 -12.26
CA THR A 45 -1.77 -3.55 -12.31
C THR A 45 -2.11 -3.04 -10.90
N ARG A 46 -2.83 -3.84 -10.12
CA ARG A 46 -3.19 -3.46 -8.75
C ARG A 46 -1.98 -3.39 -7.81
N ILE A 47 -0.98 -4.25 -8.00
CA ILE A 47 0.29 -4.18 -7.25
C ILE A 47 1.03 -2.88 -7.58
N ASP A 48 1.11 -2.51 -8.86
CA ASP A 48 1.76 -1.27 -9.30
C ASP A 48 1.05 -0.04 -8.72
N GLU A 49 -0.28 -0.03 -8.69
CA GLU A 49 -1.06 1.03 -8.03
C GLU A 49 -0.74 1.14 -6.53
N VAL A 50 -0.68 0.01 -5.81
CA VAL A 50 -0.35 0.00 -4.37
C VAL A 50 1.08 0.50 -4.15
N ARG A 51 2.04 0.11 -5.00
CA ARG A 51 3.41 0.61 -4.96
C ARG A 51 3.46 2.13 -5.17
N HIS A 52 2.71 2.64 -6.14
CA HIS A 52 2.66 4.07 -6.41
C HIS A 52 2.11 4.86 -5.22
N VAL A 53 1.05 4.36 -4.56
CA VAL A 53 0.52 5.00 -3.35
C VAL A 53 1.53 4.98 -2.20
N LEU A 54 2.27 3.88 -2.02
CA LEU A 54 3.35 3.81 -1.02
C LEU A 54 4.42 4.88 -1.28
N GLU A 55 4.84 5.05 -2.54
CA GLU A 55 5.79 6.10 -2.93
C GLU A 55 5.28 7.50 -2.60
N ILE A 56 4.00 7.79 -2.89
CA ILE A 56 3.36 9.07 -2.53
C ILE A 56 3.39 9.27 -1.02
N VAL A 57 2.96 8.28 -0.23
CA VAL A 57 2.94 8.36 1.24
C VAL A 57 4.35 8.57 1.80
N HIS A 58 5.37 7.90 1.25
CA HIS A 58 6.76 8.13 1.61
C HIS A 58 7.23 9.55 1.27
N SER A 59 6.83 10.09 0.12
CA SER A 59 7.19 11.44 -0.29
C SER A 59 6.58 12.52 0.62
N LEU A 60 5.38 12.28 1.16
CA LEU A 60 4.69 13.19 2.08
C LEU A 60 5.30 13.20 3.49
N HIS A 61 6.05 12.16 3.85
CA HIS A 61 6.71 12.02 5.15
C HIS A 61 8.17 12.55 5.14
N ARG A 62 8.70 12.94 3.97
CA ARG A 62 10.06 13.45 3.82
C ARG A 62 10.16 14.94 4.15
#